data_AF-A0A368W7J6-F1
#
_entry.id   AF-A0A368W7J6-F1
#
_cell.length_a   1.000
_cell.length_b   1.000
_cell.length_c   1.000
_cell.angle_alpha   90.00
_cell.angle_beta   90.00
_cell.angle_gamma   90.00
#
_symmetry.space_group_name_H-M   'P 1'
#
loop_
_entity.id
_entity.type
_entity.pdbx_description
1 polymer ?
#
loop_
_entity_poly.entity_id
_entity_poly.type
_entity_poly.pdbx_seq_one_letter_code
_entity_poly.pdbx_strand_id
1 'polypeptide(L)'
;MKTKQSKIKFIKWTARLLALGLLLFSLPFYFGYGNPIPFLNPNYSFLDNLWLIIFPLVFISLALGWKYEKIAGYLLIISVSTGLLATVIIENEFIFEMTIPLLIGILYLITAFNN
;
A
#
# COMPACT_ATOMS: atom_id res chain seq x y z
N MET A 1 14.12 -11.02 -26.69
CA MET A 1 12.69 -11.09 -26.29
C MET A 1 12.43 -12.01 -25.10
N LYS A 2 12.83 -13.29 -25.12
CA LYS A 2 12.59 -14.25 -24.02
C LYS A 2 13.13 -13.79 -22.64
N THR A 3 14.30 -13.15 -22.61
CA THR A 3 14.92 -12.62 -21.39
C THR A 3 14.11 -11.48 -20.75
N LYS A 4 13.53 -10.59 -21.56
CA LYS A 4 12.67 -9.49 -21.07
C LYS A 4 11.40 -10.06 -20.41
N GLN A 5 10.73 -11.02 -21.05
CA GLN A 5 9.54 -11.67 -20.51
C GLN A 5 9.81 -12.44 -19.21
N SER A 6 10.96 -13.14 -19.13
CA SER A 6 11.37 -13.82 -17.90
C SER A 6 11.58 -12.84 -16.74
N LYS A 7 12.22 -11.69 -16.98
CA LYS A 7 12.42 -10.64 -15.97
C LYS A 7 11.09 -10.06 -15.48
N ILE A 8 10.14 -9.75 -16.38
CA ILE A 8 8.83 -9.23 -15.99
C ILE A 8 8.04 -10.25 -15.19
N LYS A 9 8.07 -11.53 -15.57
CA LYS A 9 7.44 -12.61 -14.80
C LYS A 9 8.02 -12.70 -13.39
N PHE A 10 9.34 -12.54 -13.23
CA PHE A 10 9.98 -12.51 -11.92
C PHE A 10 9.49 -11.32 -11.09
N ILE A 11 9.54 -10.09 -11.63
CA ILE A 11 9.06 -8.87 -10.94
C ILE A 11 7.59 -9.02 -10.51
N LYS A 12 6.74 -9.59 -11.38
CA LYS A 12 5.32 -9.84 -11.09
C LYS A 12 5.12 -10.76 -9.89
N TRP A 13 5.85 -11.87 -9.84
CA TRP A 13 5.76 -12.78 -8.70
C TRP A 13 6.35 -12.18 -7.43
N THR A 14 7.45 -11.43 -7.52
CA THR A 14 8.00 -10.69 -6.39
C THR A 14 6.97 -9.71 -5.82
N ALA A 15 6.33 -8.89 -6.67
CA ALA A 15 5.30 -7.94 -6.25
C ALA A 15 4.14 -8.63 -5.53
N ARG A 16 3.65 -9.75 -6.08
CA ARG A 16 2.56 -10.54 -5.50
C ARG A 16 2.91 -11.16 -4.14
N LEU A 17 4.11 -11.72 -4.01
CA LEU A 17 4.56 -12.33 -2.76
C LEU A 17 4.78 -11.28 -1.67
N LEU A 18 5.37 -10.12 -2.02
CA LEU A 18 5.51 -9.00 -1.10
C LEU A 18 4.15 -8.44 -0.67
N ALA A 19 3.22 -8.27 -1.61
CA ALA A 19 1.87 -7.81 -1.31
C ALA A 19 1.10 -8.78 -0.41
N LEU A 20 1.19 -10.08 -0.69
CA LEU A 20 0.57 -11.11 0.14
C LEU A 20 1.18 -11.13 1.54
N GLY A 21 2.51 -11.09 1.65
CA GLY A 21 3.22 -11.06 2.92
C GLY A 21 2.84 -9.83 3.74
N LEU A 22 2.86 -8.64 3.13
CA LEU A 22 2.45 -7.40 3.79
C LEU A 22 0.99 -7.49 4.26
N LEU A 23 0.07 -7.90 3.38
CA LEU A 23 -1.35 -7.99 3.71
C LEU A 23 -1.60 -8.97 4.86
N LEU A 24 -1.03 -10.18 4.81
CA LEU A 24 -1.19 -11.17 5.88
C LEU A 24 -0.57 -10.71 7.20
N PHE A 25 0.54 -9.97 7.14
CA PHE A 25 1.18 -9.44 8.33
C PHE A 25 0.40 -8.28 8.94
N SER A 26 -0.03 -7.29 8.13
CA SER A 26 -0.60 -6.04 8.63
C SER A 26 -2.08 -6.12 8.98
N LEU A 27 -2.85 -7.00 8.31
CA LEU A 27 -4.30 -7.08 8.49
C LEU A 27 -4.70 -7.42 9.94
N PRO A 28 -4.06 -8.37 10.64
CA PRO A 28 -4.34 -8.64 12.05
C PRO A 28 -4.11 -7.43 12.96
N PHE A 29 -3.04 -6.65 12.73
CA PHE A 29 -2.76 -5.46 13.54
C PHE A 29 -3.80 -4.36 13.31
N TYR A 30 -4.27 -4.18 12.08
CA TYR A 30 -5.31 -3.20 11.77
C TYR A 30 -6.63 -3.52 12.48
N PHE A 31 -7.07 -4.79 12.46
CA PHE A 31 -8.26 -5.22 13.20
C PHE A 31 -8.04 -5.27 14.72
N GLY A 32 -6.79 -5.38 15.17
CA GLY A 32 -6.40 -5.28 16.57
C GLY A 32 -6.48 -3.85 17.16
N TYR A 33 -6.65 -2.82 16.33
CA TYR A 33 -6.65 -1.40 16.74
C TYR A 33 -7.90 -0.96 17.54
N GLY A 34 -8.72 -1.89 18.02
CA GLY A 34 -9.94 -1.63 18.79
C GLY A 34 -11.09 -1.09 17.94
N ASN A 35 -11.00 0.16 17.50
CA ASN A 35 -11.97 0.79 16.61
C ASN A 35 -11.27 1.40 15.38
N PRO A 36 -11.14 0.65 14.28
CA PRO A 36 -10.43 1.09 13.08
C PRO A 36 -11.30 1.95 12.15
N ILE A 37 -12.45 2.46 12.62
CA ILE A 37 -13.34 3.29 11.81
C ILE A 37 -12.94 4.76 12.00
N PRO A 38 -12.61 5.48 10.91
CA PRO A 38 -12.25 6.88 11.01
C PRO A 38 -13.43 7.72 11.54
N PHE A 39 -13.09 8.74 12.33
CA PHE A 39 -13.97 9.75 12.94
C PHE A 39 -14.97 9.24 13.99
N LEU A 40 -14.92 7.95 14.37
CA LEU A 40 -15.78 7.44 15.46
C LEU A 40 -15.21 7.70 16.86
N ASN A 41 -13.89 7.73 17.01
CA ASN A 41 -13.26 8.01 18.29
C ASN A 41 -12.88 9.50 18.36
N PRO A 42 -13.44 10.28 19.30
CA PRO A 42 -13.13 11.70 19.42
C PRO A 42 -11.68 11.97 19.85
N ASN A 43 -10.97 10.96 20.36
CA ASN A 43 -9.57 11.09 20.77
C ASN A 43 -8.59 10.92 19.60
N TYR A 44 -9.06 10.53 18.42
CA TYR A 44 -8.20 10.40 17.24
C TYR A 44 -7.84 11.77 16.69
N SER A 45 -6.55 11.98 16.47
CA SER A 45 -6.04 13.15 15.78
C SER A 45 -6.51 13.16 14.32
N PHE A 46 -6.28 14.28 13.63
CA PHE A 46 -6.53 14.35 12.20
C PHE A 46 -5.73 13.28 11.43
N LEU A 47 -4.47 13.06 11.80
CA LEU A 47 -3.60 12.09 11.14
C LEU A 47 -4.02 10.64 11.42
N ASP A 48 -4.46 10.32 12.63
CA ASP A 48 -5.01 8.99 12.95
C ASP A 48 -6.18 8.67 12.02
N ASN A 49 -7.12 9.60 11.90
CA ASN A 49 -8.29 9.42 11.03
C ASN A 49 -7.90 9.31 9.55
N LEU A 50 -6.91 10.08 9.09
CA LEU A 50 -6.38 9.98 7.73
C LEU A 50 -5.78 8.59 7.47
N TRP A 51 -4.94 8.09 8.38
CA TRP A 51 -4.33 6.76 8.25
C TRP A 51 -5.37 5.64 8.30
N LEU A 52 -6.41 5.77 9.14
CA LEU A 52 -7.54 4.83 9.18
C LEU A 52 -8.34 4.79 7.87
N ILE A 53 -8.35 5.86 7.08
CA ILE A 53 -8.92 5.84 5.71
C ILE A 53 -7.94 5.19 4.73
N ILE A 54 -6.65 5.48 4.86
CA ILE A 54 -5.61 5.01 3.94
C ILE A 54 -5.40 3.49 4.05
N PHE A 55 -5.39 2.92 5.25
CA PHE A 55 -5.11 1.49 5.44
C PHE A 55 -6.07 0.55 4.69
N PRO A 56 -7.40 0.75 4.73
CA PRO A 56 -8.33 0.00 3.88
C PRO A 56 -8.00 0.10 2.38
N LEU A 57 -7.64 1.29 1.88
CA LEU A 57 -7.27 1.48 0.47
C LEU A 57 -5.97 0.75 0.14
N VAL A 58 -4.99 0.75 1.06
CA VAL A 58 -3.76 -0.03 0.95
C VAL A 58 -4.10 -1.52 0.84
N PHE A 59 -4.92 -2.08 1.75
CA PHE A 59 -5.26 -3.51 1.71
C PHE A 59 -6.03 -3.90 0.45
N ILE A 60 -7.02 -3.09 0.05
CA ILE A 60 -7.75 -3.29 -1.21
C ILE A 60 -6.76 -3.30 -2.36
N SER A 61 -5.84 -2.35 -2.41
CA SER A 61 -4.85 -2.27 -3.47
C SER A 61 -3.90 -3.47 -3.52
N LEU A 62 -3.38 -3.90 -2.36
CA LEU A 62 -2.50 -5.08 -2.26
C LEU A 62 -3.19 -6.32 -2.81
N ALA A 63 -4.47 -6.55 -2.47
CA ALA A 63 -5.26 -7.66 -2.99
C ALA A 63 -5.60 -7.51 -4.48
N LEU A 64 -6.00 -6.30 -4.91
CA LEU A 64 -6.42 -6.00 -6.28
C LEU A 64 -5.28 -6.21 -7.29
N GLY A 65 -4.04 -5.94 -6.89
CA GLY A 65 -2.85 -6.11 -7.71
C GLY A 65 -2.56 -7.55 -8.13
N TRP A 66 -3.30 -8.54 -7.61
CA TRP A 66 -3.23 -9.89 -8.14
C TRP A 66 -3.73 -9.98 -9.59
N LYS A 67 -4.77 -9.19 -9.95
CA LYS A 67 -5.41 -9.23 -11.26
C LYS A 67 -5.33 -7.90 -12.03
N TYR A 68 -5.31 -6.77 -11.32
CA TYR A 68 -5.37 -5.43 -11.92
C TYR A 68 -4.17 -4.59 -11.48
N GLU A 69 -2.97 -4.96 -11.91
CA GLU A 69 -1.71 -4.36 -11.44
C GLU A 69 -1.68 -2.84 -11.65
N LYS A 70 -2.20 -2.33 -12.77
CA LYS A 70 -2.18 -0.89 -13.07
C LYS A 70 -2.99 -0.08 -12.06
N ILE A 71 -4.24 -0.49 -11.82
CA ILE A 71 -5.17 0.21 -10.93
C ILE A 71 -4.67 0.11 -9.49
N ALA A 72 -4.24 -1.08 -9.08
CA ALA A 72 -3.64 -1.30 -7.78
C ALA A 72 -2.40 -0.43 -7.57
N GLY A 73 -1.46 -0.41 -8.52
CA GLY A 73 -0.24 0.40 -8.42
C GLY A 73 -0.53 1.88 -8.17
N TYR A 74 -1.45 2.47 -8.94
CA TYR A 74 -1.85 3.87 -8.74
C TYR A 74 -2.54 4.09 -7.40
N LEU A 75 -3.53 3.25 -7.05
CA LEU A 75 -4.24 3.37 -5.78
C LEU A 75 -3.26 3.30 -4.60
N LEU A 76 -2.33 2.35 -4.63
CA LEU A 76 -1.36 2.15 -3.55
C LEU A 76 -0.43 3.37 -3.40
N ILE A 77 0.15 3.83 -4.52
CA ILE A 77 1.09 4.95 -4.50
C ILE A 77 0.39 6.22 -4.05
N ILE A 78 -0.78 6.53 -4.61
CA ILE A 78 -1.52 7.75 -4.25
C ILE A 78 -1.91 7.73 -2.77
N SER A 79 -2.50 6.63 -2.30
CA SER A 79 -2.93 6.52 -0.90
C SER A 79 -1.76 6.67 0.07
N VAL A 80 -0.68 5.92 -0.14
CA VAL A 80 0.47 5.95 0.79
C VAL A 80 1.23 7.28 0.71
N SER A 81 1.43 7.83 -0.49
CA SER A 81 2.10 9.12 -0.65
C SER A 81 1.31 10.25 0.01
N THR A 82 -0.03 10.19 -0.04
CA THR A 82 -0.89 11.18 0.64
C THR A 82 -0.70 11.14 2.15
N GLY A 83 -0.73 9.96 2.76
CA GLY A 83 -0.49 9.79 4.20
C GLY A 83 0.91 10.23 4.62
N LEU A 84 1.93 9.83 3.86
CA LEU A 84 3.32 10.22 4.12
C LEU A 84 3.52 11.73 4.02
N LEU A 85 3.01 12.37 2.96
CA LEU A 85 3.11 13.82 2.81
C LEU A 85 2.39 14.55 3.93
N ALA A 86 1.19 14.12 4.31
CA ALA A 86 0.46 14.72 5.42
C ALA A 86 1.25 14.59 6.74
N THR A 87 1.82 13.42 7.01
CA THR A 87 2.62 13.17 8.22
C THR A 87 3.87 14.04 8.25
N VAL A 88 4.62 14.11 7.13
CA VAL A 88 5.81 14.98 7.02
C VAL A 88 5.46 16.45 7.22
N ILE A 89 4.32 16.91 6.70
CA ILE A 89 3.93 18.32 6.80
C ILE A 89 3.44 18.68 8.21
N ILE A 90 2.68 17.79 8.85
CA ILE A 90 1.99 18.08 10.12
C ILE A 90 2.85 17.71 11.33
N GLU A 91 3.51 16.56 11.31
CA GLU A 91 4.32 16.05 12.42
C GLU A 91 5.83 16.23 12.21
N ASN A 92 6.27 16.60 11.00
CA ASN A 92 7.69 16.71 10.64
C ASN A 92 8.46 15.39 10.81
N GLU A 93 7.75 14.27 10.62
CA GLU A 93 8.26 12.92 10.73
C GLU A 93 8.07 12.12 9.44
N PHE A 94 8.92 11.12 9.22
CA PHE A 94 8.85 10.22 8.07
C PHE A 94 8.64 8.77 8.51
N ILE A 95 7.52 8.18 8.13
CA ILE A 95 7.17 6.79 8.47
C ILE A 95 7.84 5.84 7.46
N PHE A 96 9.04 5.38 7.78
CA PHE A 96 9.85 4.54 6.89
C PHE A 96 9.16 3.22 6.50
N GLU A 97 8.32 2.68 7.37
CA GLU A 97 7.57 1.44 7.14
C GLU A 97 6.67 1.54 5.90
N MET A 98 6.17 2.74 5.60
CA MET A 98 5.31 3.01 4.45
C MET A 98 6.07 2.99 3.11
N THR A 99 7.40 2.90 3.12
CA THR A 99 8.18 2.68 1.90
C THR A 99 7.96 1.28 1.30
N ILE A 100 7.59 0.30 2.13
CA ILE A 100 7.31 -1.08 1.68
C ILE A 100 6.09 -1.11 0.74
N PRO A 101 4.89 -0.61 1.14
CA PRO A 101 3.76 -0.56 0.22
C PRO A 101 4.02 0.35 -1.00
N LEU A 102 4.79 1.44 -0.88
CA LEU A 102 5.20 2.23 -2.05
C LEU A 102 6.01 1.41 -3.05
N LEU A 103 6.99 0.65 -2.58
CA LEU A 103 7.79 -0.24 -3.44
C LEU A 103 6.90 -1.26 -4.14
N ILE A 104 5.96 -1.88 -3.43
CA ILE A 104 5.00 -2.83 -4.02
C ILE A 104 4.18 -2.14 -5.11
N GLY A 105 3.70 -0.92 -4.88
CA GLY A 105 2.95 -0.13 -5.86
C GLY A 105 3.77 0.17 -7.12
N ILE A 106 5.05 0.50 -6.96
CA ILE A 106 5.98 0.70 -8.09
C ILE A 106 6.16 -0.61 -8.88
N LEU A 107 6.35 -1.74 -8.19
CA LEU A 107 6.48 -3.05 -8.85
C LEU A 107 5.20 -3.40 -9.63
N TYR A 108 4.02 -3.10 -9.08
CA TYR A 108 2.75 -3.24 -9.80
C TYR A 108 2.72 -2.42 -11.09
N LEU A 109 3.09 -1.13 -11.05
CA LEU A 109 3.15 -0.31 -12.26
C LEU A 109 4.18 -0.84 -13.27
N ILE A 110 5.38 -1.22 -12.83
CA ILE A 110 6.40 -1.82 -13.71
C ILE A 110 5.84 -3.05 -14.42
N THR A 111 5.15 -3.92 -13.69
CA THR A 111 4.55 -5.13 -14.28
C THR A 111 3.41 -4.80 -15.23
N ALA A 112 2.57 -3.82 -14.90
CA ALA A 112 1.44 -3.40 -15.73
C ALA A 112 1.87 -2.80 -17.08
N PHE A 113 2.94 -2.00 -17.10
CA PHE A 113 3.43 -1.36 -18.32
C PHE A 113 4.36 -2.24 -19.16
N ASN A 114 4.72 -3.43 -18.67
CA ASN A 114 5.63 -4.34 -19.37
C ASN A 114 5.09 -5.78 -19.55
N ASN A 115 3.87 -6.07 -19.08
CA ASN A 115 3.13 -7.30 -19.37
C ASN A 115 2.54 -7.27 -20.78
#